data_AF-A0A285TKH9-F1
#
_entry.id   AF-A0A285TKH9-F1
#
_cell.length_a   1.000
_cell.length_b   1.000
_cell.length_c   1.000
_cell.angle_alpha   90.00
_cell.angle_beta   90.00
_cell.angle_gamma   90.00
#
_symmetry.space_group_name_H-M   'P 1'
#
loop_
_entity.id
_entity.type
_entity.pdbx_description
1 polymer ?
#
loop_
_entity_poly.entity_id
_entity_poly.type
_entity_poly.pdbx_seq_one_letter_code
_entity_poly.pdbx_strand_id
1 'polypeptide(L)'
;MRLFVNPFAPRDRRPSRPETAANGAEAEAERHAQRQRIKEAVRKVLAPGEDAVISISELACGEDGCPDVETVIGIHEAGAPTRRLRLHLPLAEVGLADIAAAAEDARRTADKDASA
;
A
#
# COMPACT_ATOMS: atom_id res chain seq x y z
N MET A 1 42.35 10.02 -13.26
CA MET A 1 41.78 9.17 -12.18
C MET A 1 40.28 9.06 -12.42
N ARG A 2 39.75 7.88 -12.82
CA ARG A 2 38.30 7.71 -13.01
C ARG A 2 37.64 7.60 -11.63
N LEU A 3 36.88 8.63 -11.25
CA LEU A 3 35.96 8.58 -10.12
C LEU A 3 34.88 7.55 -10.43
N PHE A 4 34.84 6.48 -9.64
CA PHE A 4 33.82 5.46 -9.69
C PHE A 4 32.52 6.05 -9.11
N VAL A 5 31.63 6.54 -9.96
CA VAL A 5 30.28 6.98 -9.55
C VAL A 5 29.44 5.73 -9.31
N ASN A 6 28.98 5.56 -8.07
CA ASN A 6 28.10 4.47 -7.68
C ASN A 6 26.68 4.73 -8.23
N PRO A 7 26.16 3.93 -9.19
CA PRO A 7 24.94 4.23 -9.93
C PRO A 7 23.63 4.01 -9.14
N PHE A 8 23.72 3.53 -7.89
CA PHE A 8 22.57 3.18 -7.05
C PHE A 8 22.32 4.14 -5.87
N ALA A 9 23.09 5.23 -5.76
CA ALA A 9 22.76 6.29 -4.80
C ALA A 9 21.46 6.98 -5.26
N PRO A 10 20.41 7.09 -4.42
CA PRO A 10 19.23 7.86 -4.75
C PRO A 10 19.70 9.29 -5.05
N ARG A 11 19.37 9.77 -6.25
CA ARG A 11 19.63 11.16 -6.64
C ARG A 11 18.74 12.04 -5.77
N ASP A 12 19.26 12.48 -4.63
CA ASP A 12 18.63 13.47 -3.77
C ASP A 12 18.20 14.66 -4.63
N ARG A 13 16.89 14.73 -4.84
CA ARG A 13 16.24 15.77 -5.60
C ARG A 13 16.40 17.04 -4.79
N ARG A 14 17.32 17.89 -5.26
CA ARG A 14 17.57 19.28 -4.83
C ARG A 14 16.36 19.88 -4.10
N PRO A 15 16.44 20.19 -2.79
CA PRO A 15 15.32 20.78 -2.09
C PRO A 15 15.10 22.21 -2.60
N SER A 16 13.98 22.42 -3.29
CA SER A 16 13.51 23.73 -3.71
C SER A 16 13.06 24.53 -2.47
N ARG A 17 13.98 25.35 -1.92
CA ARG A 17 13.74 26.51 -1.03
C ARG A 17 12.90 26.30 0.27
N PRO A 18 13.38 26.74 1.45
CA PRO A 18 12.82 26.33 2.74
C PRO A 18 11.83 27.37 3.31
N GLU A 19 10.54 27.27 3.00
CA GLU A 19 9.50 28.03 3.75
C GLU A 19 8.28 27.16 4.16
N THR A 20 8.19 25.88 3.72
CA THR A 20 7.08 24.94 4.06
C THR A 20 7.51 23.54 4.53
N ALA A 21 8.81 23.26 4.65
CA ALA A 21 9.36 21.91 4.82
C ALA A 21 9.12 21.21 6.18
N ALA A 22 8.72 21.92 7.23
CA ALA A 22 8.44 21.32 8.53
C ALA A 22 7.21 20.38 8.48
N ASN A 23 6.14 20.80 7.81
CA ASN A 23 4.88 20.05 7.79
C ASN A 23 4.89 18.80 6.88
N GLY A 24 5.84 18.68 5.95
CA GLY A 24 5.89 17.59 4.98
C GLY A 24 6.52 16.31 5.51
N ALA A 25 7.65 16.42 6.22
CA ALA A 25 8.37 15.26 6.76
C ALA A 25 7.57 14.54 7.86
N GLU A 26 6.84 15.30 8.67
CA GLU A 26 5.95 14.76 9.72
C GLU A 26 4.75 14.03 9.10
N ALA A 27 4.14 14.60 8.06
CA ALA A 27 3.07 13.95 7.30
C ALA A 27 3.54 12.68 6.57
N GLU A 28 4.76 12.67 6.03
CA GLU A 28 5.34 11.47 5.40
C GLU A 28 5.65 10.36 6.41
N ALA A 29 6.14 10.72 7.60
CA ALA A 29 6.39 9.79 8.70
C ALA A 29 5.09 9.19 9.24
N GLU A 30 4.04 10.00 9.40
CA GLU A 30 2.71 9.53 9.81
C GLU A 30 2.11 8.58 8.77
N ARG A 31 2.15 8.96 7.49
CA ARG A 31 1.75 8.10 6.36
C ARG A 31 2.57 6.81 6.32
N HIS A 32 3.87 6.87 6.65
CA HIS A 32 4.71 5.69 6.76
C HIS A 32 4.24 4.78 7.89
N ALA A 33 4.07 5.32 9.10
CA ALA A 33 3.60 4.56 10.26
C ALA A 33 2.24 3.90 9.99
N GLN A 34 1.33 4.61 9.33
CA GLN A 34 -0.01 4.12 8.99
C GLN A 34 0.06 2.98 7.95
N ARG A 35 0.90 3.12 6.92
CA ARG A 35 1.19 2.02 5.99
C ARG A 35 1.79 0.80 6.69
N GLN A 36 2.70 0.99 7.65
CA GLN A 36 3.29 -0.14 8.38
C GLN A 36 2.26 -0.87 9.25
N ARG A 37 1.39 -0.13 9.96
CA ARG A 37 0.28 -0.73 10.71
C ARG A 37 -0.61 -1.59 9.83
N ILE A 38 -0.96 -1.09 8.64
CA ILE A 38 -1.76 -1.84 7.66
C ILE A 38 -0.98 -3.06 7.16
N LYS A 39 0.30 -2.95 6.83
CA LYS A 39 1.12 -4.10 6.42
C LYS A 39 1.14 -5.20 7.48
N GLU A 40 1.31 -4.84 8.74
CA GLU A 40 1.26 -5.79 9.86
C GLU A 40 -0.11 -6.44 10.01
N ALA A 41 -1.18 -5.66 9.89
CA ALA A 41 -2.55 -6.18 9.93
C ALA A 41 -2.83 -7.16 8.78
N VAL A 42 -2.44 -6.81 7.56
CA VAL A 42 -2.52 -7.68 6.38
C VAL A 42 -1.73 -8.96 6.60
N ARG A 43 -0.50 -8.87 7.12
CA ARG A 43 0.32 -10.05 7.43
C ARG A 43 -0.35 -10.96 8.48
N LYS A 44 -1.02 -10.40 9.49
CA LYS A 44 -1.74 -11.17 10.51
C LYS A 44 -2.98 -11.88 9.96
N VAL A 45 -3.73 -11.22 9.08
CA VAL A 45 -5.01 -11.72 8.54
C VAL A 45 -4.80 -12.73 7.42
N LEU A 46 -3.92 -12.41 6.47
CA LEU A 46 -3.71 -13.20 5.26
C LEU A 46 -2.54 -14.16 5.36
N ALA A 47 -1.63 -13.97 6.33
CA ALA A 47 -0.40 -14.73 6.50
C ALA A 47 0.28 -15.03 5.15
N PRO A 48 0.53 -14.00 4.30
CA PRO A 48 1.19 -14.23 3.04
C PRO A 48 2.61 -14.75 3.31
N GLY A 49 3.18 -15.49 2.36
CA GLY A 49 4.53 -16.02 2.42
C GLY A 49 5.56 -14.93 2.72
N GLU A 50 6.71 -15.31 3.28
CA GLU A 50 7.72 -14.35 3.74
C GLU A 50 8.30 -13.51 2.57
N ASP A 51 8.32 -14.09 1.37
CA ASP A 51 8.70 -13.45 0.10
C ASP A 51 7.59 -12.59 -0.53
N ALA A 52 6.43 -12.48 0.11
CA ALA A 52 5.32 -11.72 -0.41
C ALA A 52 5.58 -10.21 -0.33
N VAL A 53 5.49 -9.56 -1.48
CA VAL A 53 5.59 -8.11 -1.59
C VAL A 53 4.21 -7.50 -1.37
N ILE A 54 4.07 -6.74 -0.29
CA ILE A 54 2.85 -6.00 0.06
C ILE A 54 3.01 -4.54 -0.34
N SER A 55 2.23 -4.12 -1.32
CA SER A 55 2.13 -2.76 -1.84
C SER A 55 0.85 -2.13 -1.32
N ILE A 56 0.93 -0.94 -0.71
CA ILE A 56 -0.23 -0.19 -0.23
C ILE A 56 -0.24 1.15 -0.94
N SER A 57 -1.32 1.40 -1.68
CA SER A 57 -1.53 2.63 -2.42
C SER A 57 -2.89 3.19 -2.06
N GLU A 58 -2.94 4.47 -1.73
CA GLU A 58 -4.19 5.22 -1.65
C GLU A 58 -4.43 5.85 -3.02
N LEU A 59 -5.62 5.63 -3.59
CA LEU A 59 -6.03 6.14 -4.88
C LEU A 59 -7.27 7.00 -4.69
N ALA A 60 -7.42 8.05 -5.49
CA ALA A 60 -8.66 8.81 -5.50
C ALA A 60 -9.76 8.00 -6.21
N CYS A 61 -10.90 7.82 -5.56
CA CYS A 61 -12.03 7.11 -6.14
C CYS A 61 -12.82 8.11 -7.01
N GLY A 62 -12.88 7.87 -8.32
CA GLY A 62 -13.51 8.78 -9.28
C GLY A 62 -14.99 8.54 -9.54
N GLU A 63 -15.68 7.74 -8.71
CA GLU A 63 -17.10 7.40 -8.91
C GLU A 63 -18.05 8.27 -8.07
N ASP A 64 -19.18 8.65 -8.67
CA ASP A 64 -20.29 9.35 -8.02
C ASP A 64 -20.87 8.50 -6.87
N GLY A 65 -20.56 8.87 -5.63
CA GLY A 65 -21.09 8.24 -4.42
C GLY A 65 -20.06 7.55 -3.52
N CYS A 66 -18.78 7.51 -3.90
CA CYS A 66 -17.69 7.01 -3.06
C CYS A 66 -16.98 8.14 -2.29
N PRO A 67 -16.40 7.85 -1.11
CA PRO A 67 -15.46 8.78 -0.49
C PRO A 67 -14.28 9.02 -1.45
N ASP A 68 -13.77 10.25 -1.47
CA ASP A 68 -12.78 10.78 -2.43
C ASP A 68 -11.54 9.88 -2.62
N VAL A 69 -11.29 8.96 -1.68
CA VAL A 69 -10.13 8.05 -1.66
C VAL A 69 -10.49 6.59 -1.30
N GLU A 70 -9.82 5.67 -1.96
CA GLU A 70 -9.81 4.23 -1.69
C GLU A 70 -8.39 3.73 -1.41
N THR A 71 -8.25 2.74 -0.55
CA THR A 71 -6.98 2.07 -0.26
C THR A 71 -6.92 0.74 -0.98
N VAL A 72 -5.92 0.59 -1.85
CA VAL A 72 -5.64 -0.62 -2.59
C VAL A 72 -4.38 -1.28 -2.05
N ILE A 73 -4.53 -2.53 -1.62
CA ILE A 73 -3.45 -3.36 -1.08
C ILE A 73 -3.17 -4.49 -2.07
N GLY A 74 -2.02 -4.42 -2.74
CA GLY A 74 -1.53 -5.47 -3.62
C GLY A 74 -0.61 -6.42 -2.86
N ILE A 75 -0.86 -7.72 -2.96
CA ILE A 75 -0.04 -8.78 -2.39
C ILE A 75 0.46 -9.61 -3.56
N HIS A 76 1.76 -9.56 -3.78
CA HIS A 76 2.44 -10.26 -4.86
C HIS A 76 3.30 -11.35 -4.24
N GLU A 77 2.92 -12.60 -4.43
CA GLU A 77 3.69 -13.75 -3.97
C GLU A 77 4.34 -14.45 -5.15
N ALA A 78 5.55 -14.96 -4.95
CA ALA A 78 6.25 -15.73 -5.98
C ALA A 78 5.52 -17.07 -6.21
N GLY A 79 4.96 -17.25 -7.41
CA GLY A 79 4.26 -18.48 -7.81
C GLY A 79 2.79 -18.55 -7.42
N ALA A 80 2.22 -17.48 -6.84
CA ALA A 80 0.78 -17.39 -6.56
C ALA A 80 0.13 -16.25 -7.37
N PRO A 81 -1.19 -16.30 -7.61
CA PRO A 81 -1.90 -15.20 -8.24
C PRO A 81 -1.82 -13.94 -7.38
N THR A 82 -1.61 -12.79 -8.02
CA THR A 82 -1.57 -11.49 -7.34
C THR A 82 -2.93 -11.20 -6.72
N ARG A 83 -2.97 -11.02 -5.39
CA ARG A 83 -4.19 -10.67 -4.66
C ARG A 83 -4.26 -9.16 -4.51
N ARG A 84 -5.41 -8.57 -4.79
CA ARG A 84 -5.64 -7.14 -4.58
C ARG A 84 -6.84 -6.99 -3.66
N LEU A 85 -6.62 -6.36 -2.51
CA LEU A 85 -7.70 -5.91 -1.65
C LEU A 85 -8.01 -4.46 -1.98
N ARG A 86 -9.29 -4.16 -2.21
CA ARG A 86 -9.77 -2.80 -2.43
C ARG A 86 -10.66 -2.44 -1.26
N LEU A 87 -10.31 -1.36 -0.57
CA LEU A 87 -11.08 -0.81 0.54
C LEU A 87 -11.51 0.60 0.14
N HIS A 88 -12.81 0.87 0.09
CA HIS A 88 -13.36 2.19 -0.23
C HIS A 88 -13.27 3.14 0.98
N LEU A 89 -12.09 3.22 1.57
CA LEU A 89 -11.78 3.96 2.79
C LEU A 89 -10.40 4.62 2.65
N PRO A 90 -10.20 5.82 3.22
CA PRO A 90 -8.88 6.43 3.31
C PRO A 90 -7.94 5.56 4.14
N LEU A 91 -6.63 5.62 3.83
CA LEU A 91 -5.60 4.86 4.55
C LEU A 91 -5.63 5.14 6.06
N ALA A 92 -6.12 6.31 6.46
CA ALA A 92 -6.25 6.69 7.85
C ALA A 92 -7.36 5.97 8.63
N GLU A 93 -8.42 5.54 7.94
CA GLU A 93 -9.58 4.87 8.53
C GLU A 93 -9.54 3.35 8.34
N VAL A 94 -8.60 2.83 7.54
CA VAL A 94 -8.45 1.39 7.33
C VAL A 94 -8.08 0.69 8.65
N GLY A 95 -9.04 -0.07 9.18
CA GLY A 95 -8.87 -0.90 10.36
C GLY A 95 -8.59 -2.36 10.04
N LEU A 96 -8.27 -3.14 11.09
CA LEU A 96 -8.09 -4.58 10.99
C LEU A 96 -9.38 -5.29 10.52
N ALA A 97 -10.54 -4.82 10.97
CA ALA A 97 -11.84 -5.39 10.60
C ALA A 97 -12.13 -5.22 9.11
N ASP A 98 -11.80 -4.05 8.54
CA ASP A 98 -11.97 -3.78 7.11
C ASP A 98 -11.03 -4.63 6.27
N ILE A 99 -9.78 -4.80 6.71
CA ILE A 99 -8.80 -5.69 6.06
C ILE A 99 -9.29 -7.14 6.09
N ALA A 100 -9.86 -7.59 7.22
CA ALA A 100 -10.43 -8.93 7.33
C ALA A 100 -11.63 -9.12 6.40
N ALA A 101 -12.56 -8.15 6.36
CA ALA A 101 -13.71 -8.19 5.46
C ALA A 101 -13.27 -8.20 3.99
N ALA A 102 -12.33 -7.34 3.60
CA ALA A 102 -11.78 -7.28 2.25
C ALA A 102 -11.05 -8.58 1.87
N ALA A 103 -10.33 -9.20 2.81
CA ALA A 103 -9.67 -10.49 2.58
C ALA A 103 -10.67 -11.64 2.38
N GLU A 104 -11.79 -11.64 3.12
CA GLU A 104 -12.91 -12.58 2.90
C GLU A 104 -13.54 -12.39 1.51
N ASP A 105 -13.78 -11.14 1.09
CA ASP A 105 -14.31 -10.84 -0.25
C ASP A 105 -13.36 -11.24 -1.38
N ALA A 106 -12.06 -10.97 -1.21
CA ALA A 106 -11.03 -11.37 -2.16
C ALA A 106 -10.91 -12.89 -2.33
N ARG A 107 -11.13 -13.67 -1.25
CA ARG A 107 -11.19 -15.13 -1.35
C ARG A 107 -12.42 -15.60 -2.13
N ARG A 108 -13.58 -14.99 -1.89
CA ARG A 108 -14.84 -15.31 -2.59
C ARG A 108 -14.75 -15.03 -4.08
N THR A 109 -14.09 -13.94 -4.46
CA THR A 109 -13.88 -13.59 -5.87
C THR A 109 -12.80 -14.44 -6.53
N ALA A 110 -11.73 -14.80 -5.81
CA ALA A 110 -10.70 -15.73 -6.32
C ALA A 110 -11.24 -17.15 -6.56
N ASP A 111 -12.09 -17.66 -5.68
CA ASP A 111 -12.78 -18.96 -5.86
C ASP A 111 -13.65 -18.97 -7.12
N LYS A 112 -14.33 -17.86 -7.39
CA LYS A 112 -15.18 -17.70 -8.57
C LYS A 112 -14.39 -17.66 -9.88
N ASP A 113 -13.17 -17.13 -9.88
CA ASP A 113 -12.28 -17.08 -11.06
C ASP A 113 -11.60 -18.43 -11.31
N ALA A 114 -11.38 -19.24 -10.27
CA ALA A 114 -10.83 -20.60 -10.39
C ALA A 114 -11.82 -21.63 -10.94
N SER A 115 -13.12 -21.29 -11.02
CA SER A 115 -14.18 -22.19 -11.46
C SER A 115 -14.66 -21.92 -12.90
N ALA A 116 -13.95 -21.09 -13.67
CA ALA A 116 -14.27 -20.71 -15.05
C ALA A 116 -13.37 -21.40 -16.10
#